data_AF-H9UK82-F1
#
_entry.id   AF-H9UK82-F1
#
_cell.length_a   1.000
_cell.length_b   1.000
_cell.length_c   1.000
_cell.angle_alpha   90.00
_cell.angle_beta   90.00
_cell.angle_gamma   90.00
#
_symmetry.space_group_name_H-M   'P 1'
#
loop_
_entity.id
_entity.type
_entity.pdbx_description
1 polymer ?
#
loop_
_entity_poly.entity_id
_entity_poly.type
_entity_poly.pdbx_seq_one_letter_code
_entity_poly.pdbx_strand_id
1 'polypeptide(L)'
;MSKTMKVVNLPKDLTIEHVSRVWQELPANPKKQHIIILQIGEVDTVDAAGLQLIAAVLQWGRQHNLQVEFSGAVTAPLEIALLSAGFCREVPSEGQQLRSYLLSTVGGKYAG
;
A
#
# COMPACT_ATOMS: atom_id res chain seq x y z
N MET A 1 -4.18 22.85 13.11
CA MET A 1 -4.98 21.64 12.81
C MET A 1 -4.08 20.43 12.99
N SER A 2 -4.45 19.48 13.84
CA SER A 2 -3.63 18.29 14.12
C SER A 2 -3.89 17.21 13.07
N LYS A 3 -2.83 16.69 12.43
CA LYS A 3 -2.94 15.53 11.54
C LYS A 3 -3.23 14.28 12.37
N THR A 4 -4.09 13.40 11.87
CA THR A 4 -4.38 12.11 12.52
C THR A 4 -3.63 11.03 11.78
N MET A 5 -2.73 10.32 12.47
CA MET A 5 -1.99 9.22 11.87
C MET A 5 -2.66 7.89 12.23
N LYS A 6 -2.83 7.02 11.22
CA LYS A 6 -3.28 5.64 11.39
C LYS A 6 -2.21 4.73 10.79
N VAL A 7 -1.60 3.93 11.65
CA VAL A 7 -0.71 2.85 11.25
C VAL A 7 -1.56 1.60 11.01
N VAL A 8 -1.35 0.96 9.87
CA VAL A 8 -1.97 -0.31 9.48
C VAL A 8 -0.85 -1.30 9.25
N ASN A 9 -0.85 -2.38 10.01
CA ASN A 9 0.18 -3.41 9.90
C ASN A 9 -0.25 -4.41 8.82
N LEU A 10 0.54 -4.53 7.75
CA LEU A 10 0.28 -5.59 6.80
C LEU A 10 0.66 -6.92 7.45
N PRO A 11 -0.19 -7.95 7.31
CA PRO A 11 0.13 -9.29 7.79
C PRO A 11 1.37 -9.83 7.09
N LYS A 12 2.05 -10.77 7.75
CA LYS A 12 3.14 -11.52 7.13
C LYS A 12 2.70 -12.24 5.86
N ASP A 13 1.48 -12.77 5.90
CA ASP A 13 0.83 -13.38 4.76
C ASP A 13 -0.20 -12.41 4.16
N LEU A 14 0.24 -11.63 3.18
CA LEU A 14 -0.60 -10.66 2.48
C LEU A 14 -1.28 -11.35 1.29
N THR A 15 -2.22 -12.24 1.62
CA THR A 15 -3.03 -13.04 0.70
C THR A 15 -4.51 -12.71 0.79
N ILE A 16 -5.32 -13.28 -0.11
CA ILE A 16 -6.78 -13.12 -0.14
C ILE A 16 -7.47 -13.39 1.21
N GLU A 17 -6.90 -14.23 2.07
CA GLU A 17 -7.48 -14.54 3.38
C GLU A 17 -7.44 -13.32 4.33
N HIS A 18 -6.46 -12.43 4.16
CA HIS A 18 -6.20 -11.34 5.09
C HIS A 18 -6.56 -9.95 4.54
N VAL A 19 -6.79 -9.80 3.23
CA VAL A 19 -7.07 -8.48 2.62
C VAL A 19 -8.29 -7.79 3.23
N SER A 20 -9.36 -8.53 3.52
CA SER A 20 -10.58 -7.98 4.11
C SER A 20 -10.35 -7.37 5.49
N ARG A 21 -9.52 -8.05 6.31
CA ARG A 21 -9.14 -7.55 7.64
C ARG A 21 -8.36 -6.25 7.52
N VAL A 22 -7.35 -6.20 6.65
CA VAL A 22 -6.53 -5.00 6.46
C VAL A 22 -7.39 -3.83 5.98
N TRP A 23 -8.35 -4.07 5.09
CA TRP A 23 -9.28 -3.04 4.63
C TRP A 23 -10.15 -2.49 5.77
N GLN A 24 -10.62 -3.34 6.68
CA GLN A 24 -11.40 -2.94 7.85
C GLN A 24 -10.60 -2.10 8.86
N GLU A 25 -9.26 -2.22 8.86
CA GLU A 25 -8.41 -1.38 9.71
C GLU A 25 -8.29 0.07 9.20
N LEU A 26 -8.64 0.33 7.95
CA LEU A 26 -8.70 1.68 7.40
C LEU A 26 -9.87 2.46 8.01
N PRO A 27 -9.73 3.79 8.18
CA PRO A 27 -10.80 4.60 8.74
C PRO A 27 -12.03 4.61 7.82
N ALA A 28 -13.18 4.16 8.34
CA ALA A 28 -14.45 4.12 7.61
C ALA A 28 -14.92 5.49 7.09
N ASN A 29 -14.52 6.58 7.75
CA ASN A 29 -14.80 7.95 7.32
C ASN A 29 -13.48 8.74 7.15
N PRO A 30 -12.81 8.61 5.98
CA PRO A 30 -11.54 9.26 5.73
C PRO A 30 -11.68 10.78 5.64
N LYS A 31 -10.83 11.50 6.37
CA LYS A 31 -10.74 12.97 6.32
C LYS A 31 -9.39 13.36 5.73
N LYS A 32 -9.31 14.45 4.96
CA LYS A 32 -8.07 14.97 4.33
C LYS A 32 -6.86 15.08 5.27
N GLN A 33 -7.08 15.23 6.57
CA GLN A 33 -6.04 15.30 7.60
C GLN A 33 -5.52 13.94 8.09
N HIS A 34 -6.05 12.83 7.58
CA HIS A 34 -5.59 11.48 7.90
C HIS A 34 -4.34 11.14 7.08
N ILE A 35 -3.32 10.65 7.78
CA ILE A 35 -2.15 10.00 7.20
C ILE A 35 -2.28 8.50 7.48
N ILE A 36 -2.27 7.69 6.44
CA ILE A 36 -2.27 6.22 6.52
C ILE A 36 -0.84 5.74 6.31
N ILE A 37 -0.32 4.96 7.25
CA ILE A 37 1.01 4.36 7.15
C ILE A 37 0.84 2.85 7.06
N LEU A 38 1.17 2.27 5.91
CA LEU A 38 1.20 0.83 5.70
C LEU A 38 2.56 0.29 6.13
N GLN A 39 2.61 -0.52 7.18
CA GLN A 39 3.84 -1.21 7.60
C GLN A 39 4.03 -2.47 6.76
N ILE A 40 5.10 -2.50 5.97
CA ILE A 40 5.38 -3.57 4.99
C ILE A 40 6.55 -4.48 5.39
N GLY A 41 7.28 -4.12 6.45
CA GLY A 41 8.55 -4.74 6.82
C GLY A 41 8.46 -6.20 7.28
N GLU A 42 7.26 -6.74 7.47
CA GLU A 42 7.05 -8.12 7.91
C GLU A 42 6.39 -9.00 6.84
N VAL A 43 6.15 -8.50 5.62
CA VAL A 43 5.45 -9.24 4.57
C VAL A 43 6.36 -10.32 3.99
N ASP A 44 6.07 -11.59 4.28
CA ASP A 44 6.86 -12.74 3.83
C ASP A 44 6.22 -13.47 2.64
N THR A 45 4.90 -13.37 2.50
CA THR A 45 4.15 -13.93 1.37
C THR A 45 3.14 -12.92 0.84
N VAL A 46 3.02 -12.90 -0.49
CA VAL A 46 2.11 -12.01 -1.21
C VAL A 46 1.50 -12.77 -2.38
N ASP A 47 0.19 -12.58 -2.58
CA ASP A 47 -0.49 -13.00 -3.80
C ASP A 47 -1.04 -11.79 -4.59
N ALA A 48 -1.75 -12.07 -5.67
CA ALA A 48 -2.39 -11.04 -6.49
C ALA A 48 -3.40 -10.19 -5.70
N ALA A 49 -4.14 -10.77 -4.75
CA ALA A 49 -5.10 -10.04 -3.93
C ALA A 49 -4.40 -9.07 -2.98
N GLY A 50 -3.28 -9.48 -2.38
CA GLY A 50 -2.43 -8.63 -1.57
C GLY A 50 -1.89 -7.40 -2.32
N LEU A 51 -1.41 -7.60 -3.55
CA LEU A 51 -0.98 -6.50 -4.41
C LEU A 51 -2.13 -5.57 -4.80
N GLN A 52 -3.29 -6.15 -5.14
CA GLN A 52 -4.49 -5.38 -5.45
C GLN A 52 -4.97 -4.55 -4.26
N LEU A 53 -4.86 -5.07 -3.03
CA LEU A 53 -5.15 -4.31 -1.83
C LEU A 53 -4.25 -3.08 -1.73
N ILE A 54 -2.92 -3.23 -1.88
CA ILE A 54 -1.98 -2.10 -1.84
C ILE A 54 -2.37 -1.03 -2.88
N ALA A 55 -2.68 -1.45 -4.10
CA ALA A 55 -3.11 -0.55 -5.17
C ALA A 55 -4.44 0.14 -4.83
N ALA A 56 -5.40 -0.60 -4.28
CA ALA A 56 -6.71 -0.09 -3.88
C ALA A 56 -6.58 0.94 -2.75
N VAL A 57 -5.72 0.71 -1.76
CA VAL A 57 -5.48 1.68 -0.67
C VAL A 57 -4.86 2.97 -1.20
N LEU A 58 -3.91 2.88 -2.13
CA LEU A 58 -3.33 4.06 -2.78
C LEU A 58 -4.38 4.84 -3.58
N GLN A 59 -5.21 4.15 -4.37
CA GLN A 59 -6.27 4.78 -5.15
C GLN A 59 -7.34 5.42 -4.26
N TRP A 60 -7.79 4.71 -3.23
CA TRP A 60 -8.71 5.21 -2.22
C TRP A 60 -8.13 6.45 -1.51
N GLY A 61 -6.86 6.42 -1.14
CA GLY A 61 -6.15 7.58 -0.60
C GLY A 61 -6.18 8.79 -1.53
N ARG A 62 -5.95 8.59 -2.83
CA ARG A 62 -6.07 9.68 -3.83
C ARG A 62 -7.50 10.23 -3.93
N GLN A 63 -8.50 9.35 -4.00
CA GLN A 63 -9.91 9.74 -4.11
C GLN A 63 -10.38 10.58 -2.92
N HIS A 64 -9.90 10.27 -1.72
CA HIS A 64 -10.24 11.00 -0.50
C HIS A 64 -9.22 12.10 -0.11
N ASN A 65 -8.23 12.35 -0.97
CA ASN A 65 -7.14 13.31 -0.74
C ASN A 65 -6.45 13.10 0.62
N LEU A 66 -6.12 11.83 0.89
CA LEU A 66 -5.38 11.35 2.05
C LEU A 66 -3.91 11.17 1.67
N GLN A 67 -3.05 11.27 2.68
CA GLN A 67 -1.65 10.89 2.54
C GLN A 67 -1.51 9.41 2.90
N VAL A 68 -1.19 8.57 1.92
CA VAL A 68 -0.84 7.15 2.13
C VAL A 68 0.66 7.02 1.96
N GLU A 69 1.34 6.52 2.99
CA GLU A 69 2.77 6.27 3.06
C GLU A 69 3.04 4.79 3.37
N PHE A 70 4.24 4.32 3.04
CA PHE A 70 4.70 3.00 3.46
C PHE A 70 5.87 3.14 4.43
N SER A 71 5.98 2.20 5.36
CA SER A 71 7.03 2.14 6.37
C SER A 71 7.58 0.72 6.49
N GLY A 72 8.88 0.62 6.80
CA GLY A 72 9.62 -0.63 6.84
C GLY A 72 10.35 -0.93 5.54
N ALA A 73 11.26 -1.90 5.61
CA ALA A 73 12.00 -2.37 4.46
C ALA A 73 11.07 -3.13 3.51
N VAL A 74 11.29 -3.00 2.20
CA VAL A 74 10.63 -3.84 1.22
C VAL A 74 11.28 -5.22 1.28
N THR A 75 10.49 -6.23 1.60
CA THR A 75 10.97 -7.62 1.66
C THR A 75 11.16 -8.18 0.24
N ALA A 76 12.06 -9.14 0.09
CA ALA A 76 12.30 -9.79 -1.20
C ALA A 76 11.02 -10.40 -1.83
N PRO A 77 10.12 -11.06 -1.08
CA PRO A 77 8.85 -11.55 -1.62
C PRO A 77 7.96 -10.43 -2.17
N LEU A 78 7.84 -9.32 -1.44
CA LEU A 78 7.04 -8.16 -1.87
C LEU A 78 7.66 -7.50 -3.12
N GLU A 79 8.98 -7.35 -3.16
CA GLU A 79 9.70 -6.85 -4.33
C GLU A 79 9.46 -7.71 -5.56
N ILE A 80 9.68 -9.03 -5.46
CA ILE A 80 9.49 -9.97 -6.57
C ILE A 80 8.06 -9.88 -7.09
N ALA A 81 7.07 -9.83 -6.20
CA ALA A 81 5.68 -9.75 -6.58
C ALA A 81 5.33 -8.43 -7.28
N LEU A 82 5.84 -7.29 -6.79
CA LEU A 82 5.65 -5.98 -7.40
C LEU A 82 6.26 -5.88 -8.80
N LEU A 83 7.46 -6.43 -9.00
CA LEU A 83 8.11 -6.50 -10.30
C LEU A 83 7.36 -7.45 -11.25
N SER A 84 7.00 -8.64 -10.78
CA SER A 84 6.35 -9.68 -11.60
C SER A 84 4.96 -9.27 -12.07
N ALA A 85 4.20 -8.56 -11.22
CA ALA A 85 2.89 -8.02 -11.58
C ALA A 85 2.99 -6.69 -12.36
N GLY A 86 4.20 -6.18 -12.62
CA GLY A 86 4.42 -4.97 -13.40
C GLY A 86 3.96 -3.67 -12.72
N PHE A 87 3.88 -3.66 -11.38
CA PHE A 87 3.60 -2.45 -10.59
C PHE A 87 4.81 -1.52 -10.54
N CYS A 88 6.02 -2.07 -10.63
CA CYS A 88 7.27 -1.34 -10.59
C CYS A 88 8.23 -1.89 -11.66
N ARG A 89 9.10 -1.03 -12.20
CA ARG A 89 10.27 -1.47 -12.98
C ARG A 89 11.49 -1.72 -12.09
N GLU A 90 11.51 -1.02 -10.96
CA GLU A 90 12.52 -1.08 -9.93
C GLU A 90 11.79 -0.83 -8.61
N VAL A 91 12.17 -1.56 -7.56
CA VAL A 91 11.54 -1.46 -6.24
C VAL A 91 12.59 -0.94 -5.27
N PRO A 92 12.36 0.22 -4.61
CA PRO A 92 13.31 0.71 -3.62
C PRO A 92 13.31 -0.20 -2.39
N SER A 93 14.44 -0.32 -1.71
CA SER A 93 14.55 -1.13 -0.50
C SER A 93 13.77 -0.54 0.70
N GLU A 94 13.40 0.74 0.64
CA GLU A 94 12.72 1.46 1.72
C GLU A 94 11.28 1.81 1.33
N GLY A 95 10.32 1.44 2.18
CA GLY A 95 8.89 1.69 1.94
C GLY A 95 8.56 3.17 1.69
N GLN A 96 9.24 4.10 2.37
CA GLN A 96 8.99 5.54 2.19
C GLN A 96 9.16 6.00 0.73
N GLN A 97 10.05 5.34 -0.01
CA GLN A 97 10.28 5.64 -1.42
C GLN A 97 9.29 4.90 -2.33
N LEU A 98 8.82 3.73 -1.91
CA LEU A 98 7.94 2.84 -2.69
C LEU A 98 6.66 3.55 -3.18
N ARG A 99 6.12 4.47 -2.37
CA ARG A 99 4.95 5.30 -2.74
C ARG A 99 5.11 5.96 -4.10
N SER A 100 6.24 6.62 -4.35
CA SER A 100 6.48 7.37 -5.58
C SER A 100 6.52 6.45 -6.81
N TYR A 101 7.09 5.25 -6.65
CA TYR A 101 7.15 4.23 -7.70
C TYR A 101 5.76 3.70 -8.03
N LEU A 102 4.98 3.33 -7.01
CA LEU A 102 3.63 2.79 -7.21
C LEU A 102 2.65 3.82 -7.79
N LEU A 103 2.74 5.08 -7.37
CA LEU A 103 1.88 6.14 -7.89
C LEU A 103 2.12 6.42 -9.38
N SER A 104 3.37 6.29 -9.86
CA SER A 104 3.70 6.45 -11.27
C SER A 104 2.99 5.40 -12.15
N THR A 105 2.81 4.19 -11.63
CA THR A 105 2.21 3.07 -12.35
C THR A 105 0.69 3.04 -12.23
N VAL A 106 0.16 3.25 -11.01
CA VAL A 106 -1.29 3.27 -10.76
C VAL A 106 -1.95 4.50 -11.41
N GLY A 107 -1.24 5.62 -11.52
CA GLY A 107 -1.74 6.83 -12.18
C GLY A 107 -1.83 6.78 -13.70
N GLY A 108 -1.10 5.86 -14.36
CA GLY A 108 -1.09 5.76 -15.82
C GLY A 108 -2.03 4.71 -16.41
N LYS A 109 -2.37 3.65 -15.65
CA LYS A 109 -3.15 2.50 -16.18
C LYS A 109 -4.63 2.47 -15.78
N TYR A 110 -5.06 3.27 -14.80
CA TYR A 110 -6.44 3.25 -14.28
C TYR A 110 -7.10 4.65 -14.24
N ALA A 111 -6.60 5.60 -15.04
CA ALA A 111 -7.18 6.93 -15.22
C ALA A 111 -8.19 7.00 -16.40
N GLY A 112 -8.77 5.86 -16.76
CA GLY A 112 -9.84 5.73 -17.76
C GLY A 112 -11.20 5.61 -17.09
#